data_AF-A0A7S2NJ87-F1
#
_entry.id   AF-A0A7S2NJ87-F1
#
_cell.length_a   1.000
_cell.length_b   1.000
_cell.length_c   1.000
_cell.angle_alpha   90.00
_cell.angle_beta   90.00
_cell.angle_gamma   90.00
#
_symmetry.space_group_name_H-M   'P 1'
#
loop_
_entity.id
_entity.type
_entity.pdbx_description
1 polymer ?
#
loop_
_entity_poly.entity_id
_entity_poly.type
_entity_poly.pdbx_seq_one_letter_code
_entity_poly.pdbx_strand_id
1 'polypeptide(L)'
;SRRCTDLPWLLLFILGNAMLGHAIQHSWHRGNLEKDLSFSAGYNGDPCGFGSHYVDKYLIFCQKPVNESALQGEEIVPELDMTNAVCISHCPMGSNTSWACNGTRDYPSIPFMGMMCKPKDKNMTQDLQNWFKEHLEARMVLRFRTIRNIWMLLLGCALL
;
A
#
# COMPACT_ATOMS: atom_id res chain seq x y z
N SER A 1 -23.74 -5.02 50.55
CA SER A 1 -22.41 -5.55 50.17
C SER A 1 -22.54 -6.30 48.86
N ARG A 2 -22.11 -5.71 47.73
CA ARG A 2 -22.05 -6.36 46.41
C ARG A 2 -20.63 -6.15 45.88
N ARG A 3 -19.77 -7.17 46.00
CA ARG A 3 -18.34 -7.13 45.62
C ARG A 3 -17.79 -8.46 45.08
N CYS A 4 -18.62 -9.31 44.47
CA CYS A 4 -18.15 -10.63 44.00
C CYS A 4 -18.55 -10.96 42.56
N THR A 5 -18.67 -9.97 41.67
CA THR A 5 -19.10 -10.19 40.27
C THR A 5 -17.98 -9.97 39.24
N ASP A 6 -16.72 -9.82 39.64
CA ASP A 6 -15.64 -9.47 38.70
C ASP A 6 -14.72 -10.65 38.32
N LEU A 7 -14.78 -11.77 39.04
CA LEU A 7 -13.90 -12.92 38.75
C LEU A 7 -14.16 -13.56 37.37
N PRO A 8 -15.42 -13.80 36.94
CA PRO A 8 -15.70 -14.36 35.63
C PRO A 8 -15.29 -13.42 34.48
N TRP A 9 -15.47 -12.11 34.67
CA TRP A 9 -15.09 -11.10 33.68
C TRP A 9 -13.57 -10.98 33.52
N LEU A 10 -12.83 -11.06 34.64
CA LEU A 10 -11.38 -11.08 34.61
C LEU A 10 -10.85 -12.28 33.80
N LEU A 11 -11.45 -13.46 33.96
CA LEU A 11 -11.06 -14.65 33.19
C LEU A 11 -11.30 -14.47 31.69
N LEU A 12 -12.44 -13.90 31.28
CA LEU A 12 -12.72 -13.60 29.87
C LEU A 12 -11.74 -12.58 29.31
N PHE A 13 -11.40 -11.55 30.09
CA PHE A 13 -10.42 -10.54 29.68
C PHE A 13 -9.03 -11.13 29.47
N ILE A 14 -8.55 -11.97 30.41
CA ILE A 14 -7.26 -12.66 30.29
C ILE A 14 -7.26 -13.56 29.05
N LEU A 15 -8.33 -14.32 28.84
CA LEU A 15 -8.45 -15.21 27.69
C LEU A 15 -8.44 -14.44 26.36
N GLY A 16 -9.17 -13.31 26.27
CA GLY A 16 -9.18 -12.45 25.10
C GLY A 16 -7.80 -11.87 24.77
N ASN A 17 -7.07 -11.38 25.78
CA ASN A 17 -5.71 -10.88 25.60
C ASN A 17 -4.72 -11.99 25.24
N ALA A 18 -4.87 -13.20 25.80
CA ALA A 18 -4.05 -14.34 25.44
C ALA A 18 -4.27 -14.76 23.97
N MET A 19 -5.52 -14.79 23.50
CA MET A 19 -5.84 -15.05 22.09
C MET A 19 -5.27 -13.96 21.17
N LEU A 20 -5.38 -12.69 21.57
CA LEU A 20 -4.80 -11.57 20.83
C LEU A 20 -3.27 -11.67 20.77
N GLY A 21 -2.61 -11.92 21.90
CA GLY A 21 -1.16 -12.11 21.98
C GLY A 21 -0.69 -13.28 21.11
N HIS A 22 -1.42 -14.39 21.14
CA HIS A 22 -1.14 -15.54 20.28
C HIS A 22 -1.32 -15.21 18.79
N ALA A 23 -2.37 -14.47 18.42
CA ALA A 23 -2.58 -14.02 17.04
C ALA A 23 -1.45 -13.10 16.57
N ILE A 24 -1.04 -12.12 17.39
CA ILE A 24 0.09 -11.23 17.09
C ILE A 24 1.39 -12.03 16.93
N GLN A 25 1.68 -12.94 17.85
CA GLN A 25 2.87 -13.78 17.80
C GLN A 25 2.88 -14.68 16.55
N HIS A 26 1.73 -15.27 16.23
CA HIS A 26 1.58 -16.08 15.02
C HIS A 26 1.78 -15.24 13.76
N SER A 27 1.17 -14.06 13.68
CA SER A 27 1.39 -13.10 12.60
C SER A 27 2.84 -12.62 12.53
N TRP A 28 3.55 -12.51 13.65
CA TRP A 28 4.97 -12.12 13.65
C TRP A 28 5.89 -13.23 13.15
N HIS A 29 5.64 -14.49 13.52
CA HIS A 29 6.47 -15.62 13.10
C HIS A 29 6.15 -16.14 11.69
N ARG A 30 4.89 -16.08 11.27
CA ARG A 30 4.43 -16.61 9.97
C ARG A 30 4.17 -15.51 8.94
N GLY A 31 3.79 -14.32 9.39
CA GLY A 31 3.60 -13.18 8.53
C GLY A 31 4.96 -12.69 8.08
N ASN A 32 5.30 -13.00 6.85
CA ASN A 32 6.41 -12.36 6.18
C ASN A 32 5.87 -11.01 5.72
N LEU A 33 5.71 -10.06 6.66
CA LEU A 33 5.10 -8.75 6.40
C LEU A 33 5.76 -8.05 5.20
N GLU A 34 7.05 -8.27 4.98
CA GLU A 34 7.78 -7.80 3.79
C GLU A 34 7.26 -8.40 2.49
N LYS A 35 6.89 -9.70 2.46
CA LYS A 35 6.28 -10.35 1.28
C LYS A 35 4.79 -10.05 1.13
N ASP A 36 4.05 -9.88 2.22
CA ASP A 36 2.61 -9.54 2.15
C ASP A 36 2.39 -8.05 1.83
N LEU A 37 3.41 -7.21 2.09
CA LEU A 37 3.54 -5.86 1.54
C LEU A 37 4.07 -5.86 0.09
N SER A 38 4.09 -6.99 -0.62
CA SER A 38 4.50 -7.10 -2.04
C SER A 38 3.74 -6.16 -2.97
N PHE A 39 2.54 -5.73 -2.58
CA PHE A 39 1.84 -4.62 -3.23
C PHE A 39 2.70 -3.34 -3.36
N SER A 40 3.54 -3.08 -2.36
CA SER A 40 4.49 -1.97 -2.31
C SER A 40 5.91 -2.38 -2.68
N ALA A 41 6.12 -3.61 -3.14
CA ALA A 41 7.43 -4.03 -3.62
C ALA A 41 7.71 -3.40 -4.98
N GLY A 42 8.86 -2.77 -5.11
CA GLY A 42 9.38 -2.40 -6.43
C GLY A 42 9.74 -3.64 -7.24
N TYR A 43 10.18 -3.44 -8.48
CA TYR A 43 10.67 -4.50 -9.38
C TYR A 43 11.67 -5.49 -8.73
N ASN A 44 12.44 -5.05 -7.73
CA ASN A 44 13.41 -5.88 -7.01
C ASN A 44 12.81 -6.78 -5.92
N GLY A 45 11.50 -6.70 -5.66
CA GLY A 45 10.82 -7.44 -4.59
C GLY A 45 10.89 -6.78 -3.21
N ASP A 46 11.64 -5.68 -3.07
CA ASP A 46 11.79 -4.96 -1.81
C ASP A 46 10.69 -3.89 -1.63
N PRO A 47 10.04 -3.81 -0.45
CA PRO A 47 8.99 -2.83 -0.17
C PRO A 47 9.51 -1.39 -0.10
N CYS A 48 8.81 -0.47 -0.76
CA CYS A 48 9.12 0.96 -0.71
C CYS A 48 8.99 1.53 0.71
N GLY A 49 9.97 2.34 1.14
CA GLY A 49 9.98 2.96 2.47
C GLY A 49 10.51 2.05 3.60
N PHE A 50 11.05 0.87 3.28
CA PHE A 50 11.67 -0.05 4.23
C PHE A 50 13.10 -0.40 3.82
N GLY A 51 13.94 -0.77 4.79
CA GLY A 51 15.30 -1.26 4.54
C GLY A 51 16.15 -0.31 3.69
N SER A 52 16.72 -0.85 2.60
CA SER A 52 17.52 -0.13 1.59
C SER A 52 16.75 0.99 0.89
N HIS A 53 15.41 0.91 0.83
CA HIS A 53 14.52 1.86 0.18
C HIS A 53 13.83 2.82 1.15
N TYR A 54 14.41 3.08 2.33
CA TYR A 54 13.83 4.03 3.29
C TYR A 54 13.65 5.46 2.74
N VAL A 55 14.51 5.85 1.80
CA VAL A 55 14.44 7.14 1.11
C VAL A 55 13.34 7.14 0.05
N ASP A 56 13.08 6.00 -0.58
CA ASP A 56 12.13 5.82 -1.66
C ASP A 56 10.77 5.34 -1.13
N LYS A 57 10.00 6.30 -0.63
CA LYS A 57 8.78 6.04 0.15
C LYS A 57 7.53 5.83 -0.70
N TYR A 58 7.55 6.20 -1.98
CA TYR A 58 6.39 6.15 -2.84
C TYR A 58 6.54 5.10 -3.93
N LEU A 59 5.49 4.33 -4.16
CA LEU A 59 5.32 3.45 -5.28
C LEU A 59 4.77 4.22 -6.49
N ILE A 60 5.40 4.13 -7.64
CA ILE A 60 4.89 4.63 -8.92
C ILE A 60 4.77 3.48 -9.92
N PHE A 61 3.69 3.47 -10.70
CA PHE A 61 3.56 2.58 -11.85
C PHE A 61 4.09 3.30 -13.08
N CYS A 62 4.80 2.63 -13.98
CA CYS A 62 5.33 3.28 -15.18
C CYS A 62 4.33 3.21 -16.35
N GLN A 63 4.48 4.04 -17.38
CA GLN A 63 3.71 3.83 -18.61
C GLN A 63 4.26 2.61 -19.37
N LYS A 64 3.38 1.86 -20.02
CA LYS A 64 3.81 0.81 -20.95
C LYS A 64 4.60 1.44 -22.11
N PRO A 65 5.65 0.78 -22.62
CA PRO A 65 6.34 1.25 -23.82
C PRO A 65 5.35 1.29 -24.98
N VAL A 66 5.28 2.43 -25.67
CA VAL A 66 4.49 2.55 -26.89
C VAL A 66 5.19 1.68 -27.94
N ASN A 67 4.59 0.54 -28.27
CA ASN A 67 5.07 -0.28 -29.37
C ASN A 67 4.95 0.54 -30.66
N GLU A 68 6.04 0.67 -31.41
CA GLU A 68 6.11 1.42 -32.66
C GLU A 68 5.05 0.97 -33.69
N SER A 69 4.46 -0.22 -33.51
CA SER A 69 3.36 -0.74 -34.33
C SER A 69 2.04 0.03 -34.21
N ALA A 70 1.86 0.90 -33.21
CA ALA A 70 0.67 1.76 -33.07
C ALA A 70 0.69 3.01 -33.97
N LEU A 71 1.73 3.18 -34.81
CA LEU A 71 1.92 4.36 -35.68
C LEU A 71 0.93 4.49 -36.85
N GLN A 72 -0.07 3.61 -36.99
CA GLN A 72 -1.13 3.78 -37.99
C GLN A 72 -2.36 4.52 -37.43
N GLY A 73 -2.15 5.77 -37.02
CA GLY A 73 -3.22 6.76 -36.87
C GLY A 73 -4.22 6.57 -35.73
N GLU A 74 -3.97 5.65 -34.80
CA GLU A 74 -4.81 5.45 -33.63
C GLU A 74 -4.35 6.37 -32.48
N GLU A 75 -5.31 6.97 -31.78
CA GLU A 75 -5.04 7.81 -30.61
C GLU A 75 -4.40 6.94 -29.52
N ILE A 76 -3.11 7.14 -29.26
CA ILE A 76 -2.37 6.37 -28.26
C ILE A 76 -2.84 6.81 -26.88
N VAL A 77 -3.77 6.04 -26.29
CA VAL A 77 -4.17 6.20 -24.90
C VAL A 77 -3.06 5.63 -24.02
N PRO A 78 -2.43 6.45 -23.16
CA PRO A 78 -1.30 5.99 -22.36
C PRO A 78 -1.79 5.05 -21.25
N GLU A 79 -1.33 3.80 -21.29
CA GLU A 79 -1.71 2.75 -20.34
C GLU A 79 -0.62 2.56 -19.27
N LEU A 80 -1.03 2.31 -18.03
CA LEU A 80 -0.14 2.02 -16.91
C LEU A 80 0.31 0.56 -16.90
N ASP A 81 1.60 0.34 -16.69
CA ASP A 81 2.16 -0.98 -16.39
C ASP A 81 2.05 -1.26 -14.88
N MET A 82 1.00 -1.99 -14.52
CA MET A 82 0.74 -2.40 -13.13
C MET A 82 1.70 -3.50 -12.64
N THR A 83 2.49 -4.09 -13.53
CA THR A 83 3.41 -5.19 -13.20
C THR A 83 4.76 -4.67 -12.71
N ASN A 84 5.20 -3.55 -13.28
CA ASN A 84 6.52 -2.97 -13.04
C ASN A 84 6.39 -1.67 -12.25
N ALA A 85 6.12 -1.80 -10.95
CA ALA A 85 6.14 -0.67 -10.04
C ALA A 85 7.57 -0.35 -9.59
N VAL A 86 7.85 0.94 -9.36
CA VAL A 86 9.16 1.45 -8.96
C VAL A 86 9.02 2.25 -7.67
N CYS A 87 9.99 2.09 -6.75
CA CYS A 87 10.08 2.93 -5.56
C CYS A 87 10.79 4.24 -5.89
N ILE A 88 10.17 5.35 -5.52
CA ILE A 88 10.72 6.69 -5.68
C ILE A 88 10.59 7.52 -4.41
N SER A 89 11.53 8.46 -4.22
CA SER A 89 11.53 9.35 -3.07
C SER A 89 10.42 10.41 -3.10
N HIS A 90 10.03 10.89 -4.29
CA HIS A 90 9.04 11.95 -4.46
C HIS A 90 8.21 11.74 -5.72
N CYS A 91 6.88 11.98 -5.65
CA CYS A 91 6.03 11.88 -6.82
C CYS A 91 6.34 12.97 -7.85
N PRO A 92 6.51 12.62 -9.15
CA PRO A 92 6.78 13.59 -10.20
C PRO A 92 5.57 14.51 -10.40
N MET A 93 5.65 15.76 -9.94
CA MET A 93 4.54 16.72 -10.05
C MET A 93 4.58 17.54 -11.35
N GLY A 94 5.76 17.67 -11.97
CA GLY A 94 6.01 18.45 -13.17
C GLY A 94 5.57 17.76 -14.46
N SER A 95 5.60 18.49 -15.58
CA SER A 95 5.31 17.97 -16.93
C SER A 95 6.54 17.37 -17.63
N ASN A 96 7.75 17.71 -17.17
CA ASN A 96 9.00 17.14 -17.64
C ASN A 96 9.36 15.98 -16.74
N THR A 97 8.88 14.80 -17.08
CA THR A 97 9.11 13.60 -16.31
C THR A 97 9.70 12.59 -17.29
N SER A 98 10.91 12.12 -17.01
CA SER A 98 11.53 10.96 -17.68
C SER A 98 12.59 10.31 -16.80
N TRP A 99 12.41 10.36 -15.47
CA TRP A 99 13.50 10.14 -14.52
C TRP A 99 13.25 8.96 -13.59
N ALA A 100 11.99 8.65 -13.28
CA ALA A 100 11.65 7.57 -12.37
C ALA A 100 11.68 6.18 -13.02
N CYS A 101 11.28 6.10 -14.29
CA CYS A 101 11.06 4.84 -15.00
C CYS A 101 12.24 4.55 -15.94
N ASN A 102 12.92 3.41 -15.75
CA ASN A 102 14.13 3.07 -16.52
C ASN A 102 13.78 2.68 -17.97
N GLY A 103 13.77 3.66 -18.88
CA GLY A 103 13.53 3.45 -20.31
C GLY A 103 12.06 3.64 -20.75
N THR A 104 11.14 3.86 -19.82
CA THR A 104 9.75 4.25 -20.11
C THR A 104 9.44 5.65 -19.58
N ARG A 105 8.39 6.28 -20.11
CA ARG A 105 7.93 7.58 -19.61
C ARG A 105 7.19 7.39 -18.29
N ASP A 106 7.53 8.21 -17.31
CA ASP A 106 6.71 8.46 -16.13
C ASP A 106 5.65 9.53 -16.47
N TYR A 107 4.84 9.93 -15.49
CA TYR A 107 3.73 10.87 -15.69
C TYR A 107 3.55 11.83 -14.50
N PRO A 108 2.95 13.01 -14.74
CA PRO A 108 2.55 13.91 -13.67
C PRO A 108 1.61 13.21 -12.68
N SER A 109 2.01 13.18 -11.42
CA SER A 109 1.33 12.48 -10.35
C SER A 109 1.31 13.30 -9.06
N ILE A 110 0.49 12.86 -8.11
CA ILE A 110 0.37 13.45 -6.77
C ILE A 110 0.52 12.34 -5.71
N PRO A 111 1.10 12.65 -4.54
CA PRO A 111 1.16 11.73 -3.42
C PRO A 111 -0.24 11.26 -3.03
N PHE A 112 -0.41 9.94 -2.93
CA PHE A 112 -1.66 9.31 -2.56
C PHE A 112 -1.42 8.32 -1.43
N MET A 113 -2.19 8.48 -0.35
CA MET A 113 -2.11 7.69 0.88
C MET A 113 -0.70 7.62 1.53
N GLY A 114 0.18 8.56 1.17
CA GLY A 114 1.55 8.62 1.68
C GLY A 114 2.44 7.43 1.31
N MET A 115 2.08 6.69 0.26
CA MET A 115 2.78 5.46 -0.14
C MET A 115 2.84 5.22 -1.64
N MET A 116 2.04 5.93 -2.42
CA MET A 116 2.07 5.78 -3.88
C MET A 116 1.84 7.12 -4.58
N CYS A 117 2.11 7.14 -5.87
CA CYS A 117 1.89 8.27 -6.74
C CYS A 117 0.69 8.01 -7.62
N LYS A 118 -0.37 8.81 -7.42
CA LYS A 118 -1.59 8.74 -8.22
C LYS A 118 -1.43 9.64 -9.46
N PRO A 119 -1.74 9.17 -10.67
CA PRO A 119 -1.74 10.00 -11.87
C PRO A 119 -2.65 11.23 -11.73
N LYS A 120 -2.26 12.36 -12.33
CA LYS A 120 -3.17 13.52 -12.50
C LYS A 120 -4.17 13.30 -13.64
N ASP A 121 -3.77 12.50 -14.63
CA ASP A 121 -4.62 12.16 -15.77
C ASP A 121 -5.80 11.27 -15.33
N LYS A 122 -7.00 11.54 -15.88
CA LYS A 122 -8.23 10.84 -15.51
C LYS A 122 -8.27 9.41 -16.03
N ASN A 123 -7.74 9.15 -17.23
CA ASN A 123 -7.77 7.84 -17.86
C ASN A 123 -6.85 6.88 -17.09
N MET A 124 -5.61 7.31 -16.82
CA MET A 124 -4.68 6.54 -15.99
C MET A 124 -5.19 6.36 -14.55
N THR A 125 -5.88 7.36 -14.01
CA THR A 125 -6.51 7.23 -12.69
C THR A 125 -7.57 6.13 -12.69
N GLN A 126 -8.33 6.00 -13.77
CA GLN A 126 -9.34 4.96 -13.92
C GLN A 126 -8.71 3.57 -14.01
N ASP A 127 -7.59 3.42 -14.73
CA ASP A 127 -6.83 2.18 -14.79
C ASP A 127 -6.35 1.75 -13.41
N LEU A 128 -5.77 2.69 -12.66
CA LEU A 128 -5.33 2.45 -11.29
C LEU A 128 -6.51 2.04 -10.39
N GLN A 129 -7.67 2.69 -10.54
CA GLN A 129 -8.88 2.33 -9.79
C GLN A 129 -9.42 0.95 -10.16
N ASN A 130 -9.39 0.59 -11.44
CA ASN A 130 -9.83 -0.72 -11.90
C ASN A 130 -8.91 -1.82 -11.37
N TRP A 131 -7.61 -1.60 -11.42
CA TRP A 131 -6.63 -2.52 -10.85
C TRP A 131 -6.84 -2.72 -9.34
N PHE A 132 -7.14 -1.65 -8.58
CA PHE A 132 -7.53 -1.78 -7.17
C PHE A 132 -8.81 -2.60 -6.97
N LYS A 133 -9.79 -2.50 -7.86
CA LYS A 133 -11.02 -3.31 -7.75
C LYS A 133 -10.71 -4.80 -7.94
N GLU A 134 -9.82 -5.12 -8.87
CA GLU A 134 -9.42 -6.50 -9.18
C GLU A 134 -8.55 -7.11 -8.08
N HIS A 135 -7.67 -6.32 -7.46
CA HIS A 135 -6.74 -6.80 -6.43
C HIS A 135 -7.27 -6.50 -5.02
N LEU A 136 -7.89 -7.49 -4.37
CA LEU A 136 -8.42 -7.34 -3.01
C LEU A 136 -7.33 -6.98 -2.00
N GLU A 137 -6.15 -7.59 -2.12
CA GLU A 137 -5.00 -7.39 -1.22
C GLU A 137 -4.56 -5.93 -1.16
N ALA A 138 -4.44 -5.32 -2.35
CA ALA A 138 -4.16 -3.90 -2.50
C ALA A 138 -5.12 -3.01 -1.71
N ARG A 139 -6.43 -3.28 -1.81
CA ARG A 139 -7.46 -2.54 -1.07
C ARG A 139 -7.36 -2.75 0.42
N MET A 140 -7.03 -3.96 0.87
CA MET A 140 -6.88 -4.25 2.28
C MET A 140 -5.69 -3.48 2.87
N VAL A 141 -4.53 -3.49 2.21
CA VAL A 141 -3.35 -2.73 2.66
C VAL A 141 -3.67 -1.24 2.80
N LEU A 142 -4.36 -0.66 1.80
CA LEU A 142 -4.76 0.74 1.86
C LEU A 142 -5.70 1.04 3.03
N ARG A 143 -6.68 0.17 3.28
CA ARG A 143 -7.61 0.30 4.43
C ARG A 143 -6.89 0.15 5.77
N PHE A 144 -5.97 -0.80 5.90
CA PHE A 144 -5.21 -1.02 7.13
C PHE A 144 -4.30 0.17 7.48
N ARG A 145 -3.76 0.89 6.49
CA ARG A 145 -2.94 2.09 6.75
C ARG A 145 -3.77 3.26 7.29
N THR A 146 -4.99 3.47 6.79
CA THR A 146 -5.94 4.42 7.41
C THR A 146 -6.28 4.05 8.86
N ILE A 147 -6.19 2.76 9.17
CA ILE A 147 -6.42 2.17 10.49
C ILE A 147 -5.21 2.28 11.42
N ARG A 148 -4.06 2.86 11.01
CA ARG A 148 -2.85 2.98 11.86
C ARG A 148 -3.11 3.66 13.23
N ASN A 149 -4.21 4.39 13.39
CA ASN A 149 -4.65 4.96 14.66
C ASN A 149 -5.55 4.04 15.53
N ILE A 150 -5.86 2.81 15.12
CA ILE A 150 -6.65 1.85 15.92
C ILE A 150 -5.93 1.49 17.22
N TRP A 151 -4.59 1.49 17.25
CA TRP A 151 -3.85 1.28 18.49
C TRP A 151 -4.23 2.28 19.58
N MET A 152 -4.57 3.53 19.23
CA MET A 152 -5.05 4.53 20.19
C MET A 152 -6.46 4.21 20.69
N LEU A 153 -7.33 3.65 19.84
CA LEU A 153 -8.66 3.18 20.25
C LEU A 153 -8.57 1.94 21.15
N LEU A 154 -7.67 1.00 20.84
CA LEU A 154 -7.43 -0.18 21.65
C LEU A 154 -6.82 0.18 23.01
N LEU A 155 -5.87 1.13 23.05
CA LEU A 155 -5.31 1.66 24.30
C LEU A 155 -6.38 2.42 25.12
N GLY A 156 -7.23 3.21 24.46
CA GLY A 156 -8.35 3.89 25.12
C GLY A 156 -9.35 2.90 25.74
N CYS A 157 -9.70 1.82 25.04
CA CYS A 157 -10.56 0.76 25.56
C CYS A 157 -9.91 -0.07 26.68
N ALA A 158 -8.58 -0.14 26.74
CA ALA A 158 -7.85 -0.86 27.79
C ALA A 158 -7.65 -0.02 29.07
N LEU A 159 -7.83 1.31 28.99
CA LEU A 159 -7.68 2.25 30.10
C LEU A 159 -9.00 2.68 30.73
N LEU A 160 -10.15 2.34 30.11
CA LEU A 160 -11.51 2.54 30.61
C LEU A 160 -12.00 1.30 31.36
#